data_AF-A0A258BKX1-F1
#
_entry.id   AF-A0A258BKX1-F1
#
_cell.length_a   1.000
_cell.length_b   1.000
_cell.length_c   1.000
_cell.angle_alpha   90.00
_cell.angle_beta   90.00
_cell.angle_gamma   90.00
#
_symmetry.space_group_name_H-M   'P 1'
#
loop_
_entity.id
_entity.type
_entity.pdbx_description
1 polymer ?
#
loop_
_entity_poly.entity_id
_entity_poly.type
_entity_poly.pdbx_seq_one_letter_code
_entity_poly.pdbx_strand_id
1 'polypeptide(L)'
;MSATKILWGQILTVFVIVLLTTWAATQWTAWRLGFQLQLGPPWFEIAGWPIYYPPAFFWWWYFYDAYAPPIFLEGAYIAASGGFISIAVAIGMSVWRAREAKNVETYGSARWARPDEVKAAGLLGADGVVLGKLDRDYLRHDGPEHVLCFAPTRSGKGVGLVVP
;
A
#
# COMPACT_ATOMS: atom_id res chain seq x y z
N MET A 1 -13.71 -19.83 2.74
CA MET A 1 -13.08 -19.09 3.86
C MET A 1 -11.70 -18.65 3.41
N SER A 2 -11.54 -17.37 3.06
CA SER A 2 -10.23 -16.84 2.62
C SER A 2 -9.24 -16.93 3.78
N ALA A 3 -8.18 -17.72 3.62
CA ALA A 3 -7.06 -17.71 4.55
C ALA A 3 -6.62 -16.27 4.79
N THR A 4 -6.57 -15.84 6.05
CA THR A 4 -6.04 -14.55 6.46
C THR A 4 -4.61 -14.45 5.92
N LYS A 5 -4.41 -13.74 4.80
CA LYS A 5 -3.08 -13.56 4.20
C LYS A 5 -2.24 -12.85 5.25
N ILE A 6 -1.34 -13.59 5.91
CA ILE A 6 -0.36 -13.08 6.86
C ILE A 6 0.30 -11.84 6.24
N LEU A 7 0.38 -10.76 7.02
CA LEU A 7 0.87 -9.46 6.58
C LEU A 7 2.41 -9.44 6.50
N TRP A 8 3.01 -10.38 5.78
CA TRP A 8 4.46 -10.57 5.70
C TRP A 8 5.20 -9.30 5.29
N GLY A 9 4.67 -8.55 4.31
CA GLY A 9 5.26 -7.26 3.90
C GLY A 9 5.27 -6.25 5.04
N GLN A 10 4.18 -6.12 5.79
CA GLN A 10 4.09 -5.18 6.90
C GLN A 10 4.99 -5.58 8.08
N ILE A 11 5.02 -6.88 8.40
CA ILE A 11 5.88 -7.45 9.43
C ILE A 11 7.35 -7.21 9.08
N LEU A 12 7.75 -7.48 7.84
CA LEU A 12 9.11 -7.26 7.36
C LEU A 12 9.49 -5.78 7.43
N THR A 13 8.62 -4.87 6.97
CA THR A 13 8.91 -3.43 7.01
C THR A 13 9.08 -2.93 8.46
N VAL A 14 8.19 -3.33 9.37
CA VAL A 14 8.30 -2.98 10.80
C VAL A 14 9.60 -3.54 11.38
N PHE A 15 9.91 -4.81 11.10
CA PHE A 15 11.13 -5.44 11.56
C PHE A 15 12.39 -4.70 11.07
N VAL A 16 12.43 -4.31 9.79
CA VAL A 16 13.55 -3.54 9.22
C VAL A 16 13.68 -2.17 9.89
N ILE A 17 12.59 -1.45 10.13
CA ILE A 17 12.62 -0.15 10.81
C ILE A 17 13.21 -0.30 12.22
N VAL A 18 12.73 -1.26 13.00
CA VAL A 18 13.23 -1.53 14.35
C VAL A 18 14.71 -1.92 14.31
N LEU A 19 15.10 -2.78 13.37
CA LEU A 19 16.50 -3.19 13.20
C LEU A 19 17.41 -2.00 12.88
N LEU A 20 17.01 -1.15 11.92
CA LEU A 20 17.82 0.00 11.48
C LEU A 20 17.94 1.06 12.57
N THR A 21 16.87 1.38 13.28
CA THR A 21 16.89 2.35 14.38
C THR A 21 17.71 1.85 15.57
N THR A 22 17.61 0.57 15.91
CA THR A 22 18.45 -0.06 16.93
C THR A 22 19.92 -0.08 16.51
N TRP A 23 20.19 -0.33 15.23
CA TRP A 23 21.57 -0.29 14.70
C TRP A 23 22.14 1.13 14.71
N ALA A 24 21.33 2.12 14.34
CA ALA A 24 21.69 3.53 14.41
C ALA A 24 21.99 3.96 15.86
N ALA A 25 21.17 3.55 16.84
CA ALA A 25 21.44 3.79 18.25
C ALA A 25 22.77 3.17 18.69
N THR A 26 23.07 1.94 18.23
CA THR A 26 24.35 1.28 18.51
C THR A 26 25.52 2.06 17.93
N GLN A 27 25.50 2.39 16.64
CA GLN A 27 26.61 3.13 16.02
C GLN A 27 26.77 4.53 16.62
N TRP A 28 25.66 5.20 16.94
CA TRP A 28 25.66 6.50 17.60
C TRP A 28 26.36 6.44 18.97
N THR A 29 25.97 5.48 19.81
CA THR A 29 26.58 5.28 21.12
C THR A 29 28.06 4.91 21.00
N ALA A 30 28.41 4.02 20.07
CA ALA A 30 29.81 3.63 19.84
C ALA A 30 30.67 4.83 19.40
N TRP A 31 30.15 5.66 18.49
CA TRP A 31 30.81 6.88 18.03
C TRP A 31 30.98 7.89 19.16
N ARG A 32 29.94 8.11 19.97
CA ARG A 32 29.98 9.03 21.12
C ARG A 32 30.93 8.59 22.23
N LEU A 33 31.17 7.29 22.35
CA LEU A 33 32.16 6.70 23.25
C LEU A 33 33.54 6.51 22.59
N GLY A 34 33.74 7.03 21.37
CA GLY A 34 35.03 7.03 20.69
C GLY A 34 35.53 5.66 20.26
N PHE A 35 34.64 4.69 20.04
CA PHE A 35 34.99 3.31 19.64
C PHE A 35 36.01 2.63 20.58
N GLN A 36 35.89 2.91 21.88
CA GLN A 36 36.78 2.34 22.89
C GLN A 36 36.77 0.80 22.90
N LEU A 37 37.92 0.21 23.22
CA LEU A 37 38.12 -1.25 23.24
C LEU A 37 37.18 -1.98 24.21
N GLN A 38 36.71 -1.29 25.26
CA GLN A 38 35.77 -1.82 26.26
C GLN A 38 34.40 -2.14 25.67
N LEU A 39 34.02 -1.56 24.51
CA LEU A 39 32.79 -1.91 23.81
C LEU A 39 32.85 -3.30 23.16
N GLY A 40 34.02 -3.93 23.16
CA GLY A 40 34.29 -5.19 22.50
C GLY A 40 34.78 -5.01 21.06
N PRO A 41 35.13 -6.11 20.39
CA PRO A 41 35.55 -6.06 18.99
C PRO A 41 34.38 -5.62 18.09
N PRO A 42 34.64 -4.82 17.05
CA PRO A 42 33.63 -4.55 16.04
C PRO A 42 33.24 -5.83 15.32
N TRP A 43 32.00 -5.87 14.81
CA TRP A 43 31.53 -6.99 14.00
C TRP A 43 32.30 -7.05 12.67
N PHE A 44 32.52 -5.89 12.06
CA PHE A 44 33.39 -5.71 10.90
C PHE A 44 33.78 -4.23 10.78
N GLU A 45 34.70 -3.92 9.88
CA GLU A 45 35.14 -2.56 9.59
C GLU A 45 34.86 -2.20 8.13
N ILE A 46 34.41 -0.97 7.88
CA ILE A 46 34.27 -0.42 6.52
C ILE A 46 35.17 0.82 6.43
N ALA A 47 36.17 0.78 5.55
CA ALA A 47 37.11 1.89 5.33
C ALA A 47 37.76 2.42 6.63
N GLY A 48 38.07 1.51 7.57
CA GLY A 48 38.62 1.84 8.89
C GLY A 48 37.59 2.31 9.92
N TRP A 49 36.30 2.31 9.58
CA TRP A 49 35.21 2.61 10.51
C TRP A 49 34.67 1.33 11.17
N PRO A 50 34.76 1.19 12.50
CA PRO A 50 34.25 0.02 13.21
C PRO A 50 32.73 -0.02 13.23
N ILE A 51 32.16 -1.18 12.89
CA ILE A 51 30.71 -1.40 12.86
C ILE A 51 30.35 -2.50 13.84
N TYR A 52 29.51 -2.15 14.82
CA TYR A 52 28.96 -3.06 15.82
C TYR A 52 27.61 -3.68 15.41
N TYR A 53 27.26 -4.83 16.00
CA TYR A 53 25.98 -5.50 15.75
C TYR A 53 24.81 -4.77 16.45
N PRO A 54 23.60 -4.73 15.86
CA PRO A 54 22.53 -3.86 16.34
C PRO A 54 22.10 -4.07 17.80
N PRO A 55 22.04 -5.30 18.35
CA PRO A 55 21.71 -5.47 19.76
C PRO A 55 22.75 -4.93 20.76
N ALA A 56 23.99 -4.65 20.36
CA ALA A 56 25.09 -4.31 21.29
C ALA A 56 24.77 -3.12 22.20
N PHE A 57 23.99 -2.15 21.70
CA PHE A 57 23.51 -1.01 22.48
C PHE A 57 22.91 -1.41 23.83
N PHE A 58 22.07 -2.45 23.90
CA PHE A 58 21.41 -2.82 25.16
C PHE A 58 22.39 -3.42 26.19
N TRP A 59 23.41 -4.13 25.73
CA TRP A 59 24.44 -4.71 26.59
C TRP A 59 25.29 -3.59 27.17
N TRP A 60 25.70 -2.65 26.33
CA TRP A 60 26.43 -1.47 26.78
C TRP A 60 25.61 -0.61 27.73
N TRP A 61 24.31 -0.43 27.45
CA TRP A 61 23.42 0.29 28.36
C TRP A 61 23.43 -0.40 29.73
N TYR A 62 23.18 -1.71 29.78
CA TYR A 62 23.16 -2.45 31.04
C TYR A 62 24.45 -2.32 31.85
N PHE A 63 25.63 -2.39 31.21
CA PHE A 63 26.92 -2.37 31.90
C PHE A 63 27.50 -0.97 32.15
N TYR A 64 27.24 0.00 31.27
CA TYR A 64 27.99 1.25 31.21
C TYR A 64 27.17 2.51 31.43
N ASP A 65 25.83 2.42 31.55
CA ASP A 65 24.97 3.59 31.69
C ASP A 65 25.33 4.48 32.88
N ALA A 66 25.74 3.90 34.01
CA ALA A 66 26.17 4.65 35.17
C ALA A 66 27.36 5.60 34.90
N TYR A 67 28.18 5.33 33.89
CA TYR A 67 29.36 6.12 33.55
C TYR A 67 29.09 7.23 32.54
N ALA A 68 28.10 7.05 31.66
CA ALA A 68 27.75 8.05 30.65
C ALA A 68 26.23 8.15 30.39
N PRO A 69 25.40 8.44 31.41
CA PRO A 69 23.94 8.40 31.27
C PRO A 69 23.38 9.25 30.12
N PRO A 70 23.88 10.48 29.84
CA PRO A 70 23.36 11.29 28.74
C PRO A 70 23.53 10.63 27.37
N ILE A 71 24.62 9.90 27.14
CA ILE A 71 24.91 9.25 25.86
C ILE A 71 23.94 8.08 25.64
N PHE A 72 23.71 7.28 26.68
CA PHE A 72 22.77 6.15 26.60
C PHE A 72 21.33 6.63 26.46
N LEU A 73 20.95 7.72 27.12
CA LEU A 73 19.64 8.33 26.96
C LEU A 73 19.40 8.84 25.52
N GLU A 74 20.39 9.50 24.91
CA GLU A 74 20.31 9.89 23.50
C GLU A 74 20.18 8.66 22.57
N GLY A 75 20.99 7.63 22.77
CA GLY A 75 20.88 6.37 22.04
C GLY A 75 19.50 5.70 22.23
N ALA A 76 18.93 5.80 23.43
CA ALA A 76 17.60 5.30 23.73
C ALA A 76 16.51 6.04 22.95
N TYR A 77 16.61 7.37 22.82
CA TYR A 77 15.69 8.14 21.99
C TYR A 77 15.76 7.70 20.52
N ILE A 78 16.96 7.43 20.00
CA ILE A 78 17.14 6.92 18.63
C ILE A 78 16.47 5.55 18.50
N ALA A 79 16.73 4.61 19.40
CA ALA A 79 16.11 3.27 19.36
C ALA A 79 14.57 3.35 19.51
N ALA A 80 14.08 4.15 20.45
CA ALA A 80 12.65 4.32 20.71
C ALA A 80 11.90 4.98 19.54
N SER A 81 12.56 5.87 18.79
CA SER A 81 11.98 6.49 17.59
C SER A 81 11.52 5.44 16.56
N GLY A 82 12.23 4.31 16.47
CA GLY A 82 11.87 3.19 15.60
C GLY A 82 10.51 2.59 15.90
N GLY A 83 10.10 2.55 17.18
CA GLY A 83 8.78 2.09 17.59
C GLY A 83 7.67 3.00 17.08
N PHE A 84 7.81 4.32 17.27
CA PHE A 84 6.84 5.31 16.78
C PHE A 84 6.76 5.32 15.25
N ILE A 85 7.90 5.29 14.56
CA ILE A 85 7.96 5.21 13.09
C ILE A 85 7.28 3.93 12.61
N SER A 86 7.56 2.79 13.25
CA SER A 86 6.95 1.50 12.89
C SER A 86 5.43 1.52 13.02
N ILE A 87 4.89 2.12 14.09
CA ILE A 87 3.44 2.28 14.28
C ILE A 87 2.85 3.13 13.16
N ALA A 88 3.44 4.29 12.87
CA ALA A 88 2.96 5.18 11.82
C ALA A 88 2.96 4.51 10.44
N VAL A 89 4.06 3.82 10.09
CA VAL A 89 4.18 3.12 8.81
C VAL A 89 3.22 1.93 8.74
N ALA A 90 3.06 1.16 9.82
CA ALA A 90 2.09 0.07 9.89
C ALA A 90 0.66 0.55 9.65
N ILE A 91 0.25 1.66 10.27
CA ILE A 91 -1.07 2.26 10.04
C ILE A 91 -1.20 2.73 8.59
N GLY A 92 -0.19 3.43 8.07
CA GLY A 92 -0.17 3.91 6.68
C GLY A 92 -0.34 2.80 5.66
N MET A 93 0.42 1.69 5.80
CA MET A 93 0.31 0.52 4.93
C MET A 93 -1.08 -0.15 5.04
N SER A 94 -1.63 -0.27 6.25
CA SER A 94 -2.98 -0.81 6.45
C SER A 94 -4.05 0.03 5.73
N VAL A 95 -3.97 1.36 5.83
CA VAL A 95 -4.91 2.28 5.17
C VAL A 95 -4.75 2.23 3.65
N TRP A 96 -3.53 2.22 3.14
CA TRP A 96 -3.26 2.13 1.69
C TRP A 96 -3.84 0.85 1.11
N ARG A 97 -3.61 -0.30 1.76
CA ARG A 97 -4.19 -1.58 1.34
C ARG A 97 -5.71 -1.61 1.43
N ALA A 98 -6.31 -1.01 2.46
CA ALA A 98 -7.76 -0.93 2.57
C ALA A 98 -8.38 -0.11 1.43
N ARG A 99 -7.67 0.90 0.91
CA ARG A 99 -8.07 1.65 -0.29
C ARG A 99 -7.97 0.79 -1.55
N GLU A 100 -6.95 -0.03 -1.67
CA GLU A 100 -6.76 -0.93 -2.82
C GLU A 100 -7.79 -2.06 -2.83
N ALA A 101 -8.19 -2.56 -1.65
CA ALA A 101 -9.23 -3.57 -1.50
C ALA A 101 -10.65 -3.08 -1.83
N LYS A 102 -10.90 -1.76 -1.92
CA LYS A 102 -12.19 -1.25 -2.42
C LYS A 102 -12.45 -1.54 -3.90
N ASN A 103 -11.42 -1.97 -4.65
CA ASN A 103 -11.56 -2.44 -6.02
C ASN A 103 -11.90 -3.94 -6.11
N VAL A 104 -12.24 -4.60 -4.99
CA VAL A 104 -12.64 -6.01 -5.02
C VAL A 104 -14.09 -6.12 -5.47
N GLU A 105 -14.24 -6.48 -6.73
CA GLU A 105 -15.48 -6.78 -7.43
C GLU A 105 -16.09 -8.10 -6.95
N THR A 106 -16.54 -8.13 -5.70
CA THR A 106 -17.10 -9.32 -5.06
C THR A 106 -18.25 -9.96 -5.86
N TYR A 107 -18.92 -9.18 -6.73
CA TYR A 107 -20.02 -9.62 -7.59
C TYR A 107 -19.79 -9.31 -9.09
N GLY A 108 -18.55 -9.02 -9.50
CA GLY A 108 -18.19 -8.72 -10.89
C GLY A 108 -17.95 -7.23 -11.19
N SER A 109 -17.28 -6.97 -12.31
CA SER A 109 -16.81 -5.64 -12.76
C SER A 109 -17.86 -4.72 -13.34
N ALA A 110 -19.09 -5.22 -13.46
CA ALA A 110 -20.16 -4.51 -14.13
C ALA A 110 -20.42 -3.18 -13.43
N ARG A 111 -20.10 -2.09 -14.14
CA ARG A 111 -20.43 -0.72 -13.78
C ARG A 111 -21.01 -0.01 -14.99
N TRP A 112 -21.73 1.08 -14.74
CA TRP A 112 -22.16 1.95 -15.82
C TRP A 112 -20.94 2.51 -16.58
N ALA A 113 -21.06 2.57 -17.90
CA ALA A 113 -20.05 3.12 -18.77
C ALA A 113 -19.94 4.63 -18.58
N ARG A 114 -18.72 5.16 -18.70
CA ARG A 114 -18.44 6.60 -18.70
C ARG A 114 -18.61 7.19 -20.11
N PRO A 115 -18.84 8.51 -20.25
CA PRO A 115 -19.06 9.13 -21.56
C PRO A 115 -17.93 8.89 -22.58
N ASP A 116 -16.68 8.85 -22.12
CA ASP A 116 -15.50 8.53 -22.93
C ASP A 116 -15.49 7.08 -23.42
N GLU A 117 -15.94 6.14 -22.60
CA GLU A 117 -16.07 4.73 -22.97
C GLU A 117 -17.21 4.51 -23.97
N VAL A 118 -18.33 5.21 -23.79
CA VAL A 118 -19.46 5.21 -24.74
C VAL A 118 -19.02 5.75 -26.10
N LYS A 119 -18.22 6.82 -26.12
CA LYS A 119 -17.63 7.38 -27.33
C LYS A 119 -16.63 6.41 -27.97
N ALA A 120 -15.75 5.79 -27.20
CA ALA A 120 -14.77 4.82 -27.67
C ALA A 120 -15.44 3.56 -28.26
N ALA A 121 -16.58 3.15 -27.72
CA ALA A 121 -17.42 2.08 -28.24
C ALA A 121 -18.18 2.47 -29.52
N GLY A 122 -18.05 3.70 -30.01
CA GLY A 122 -18.70 4.16 -31.24
C GLY A 122 -20.21 4.39 -31.12
N LEU A 123 -20.77 4.39 -29.90
CA LEU A 123 -22.22 4.41 -29.70
C LEU A 123 -22.88 5.77 -29.96
N LEU A 124 -22.08 6.83 -30.14
CA LEU A 124 -22.57 8.20 -30.40
C LEU A 124 -22.63 8.53 -31.90
N GLY A 125 -22.48 7.52 -32.77
CA GLY A 125 -22.60 7.67 -34.21
C GLY A 125 -24.01 8.03 -34.68
N ALA A 126 -24.12 8.53 -35.91
CA ALA A 126 -25.41 8.86 -36.52
C ALA A 126 -26.12 7.62 -37.12
N ASP A 127 -25.39 6.56 -37.39
CA ASP A 127 -25.90 5.38 -38.09
C ASP A 127 -26.17 4.21 -37.13
N GLY A 128 -26.95 3.24 -37.59
CA GLY A 128 -27.29 2.02 -36.82
C GLY A 128 -28.59 2.08 -36.02
N VAL A 129 -28.86 1.00 -35.28
CA VAL A 129 -30.08 0.82 -34.49
C VAL A 129 -30.02 1.63 -33.20
N VAL A 130 -31.08 2.38 -32.90
CA VAL A 130 -31.19 3.15 -31.65
C VAL A 130 -31.40 2.19 -30.47
N LEU A 131 -30.41 2.12 -29.58
CA LEU A 131 -30.43 1.32 -28.36
C LEU A 131 -31.07 2.07 -27.18
N GLY A 132 -30.93 3.39 -27.16
CA GLY A 132 -31.41 4.21 -26.06
C GLY A 132 -30.89 5.63 -26.13
N LYS A 133 -30.84 6.30 -24.97
CA LYS A 133 -30.40 7.69 -24.86
C LYS A 133 -29.53 7.86 -23.62
N LEU A 134 -28.41 8.55 -23.78
CA LEU A 134 -27.55 9.00 -22.69
C LEU A 134 -27.57 10.53 -22.68
N ASP A 135 -28.10 11.12 -21.60
CA ASP A 135 -28.34 12.56 -21.47
C ASP A 135 -29.12 13.17 -22.64
N ARG A 136 -28.44 13.75 -23.62
CA ARG A 136 -29.01 14.36 -24.83
C ARG A 136 -28.74 13.55 -26.10
N ASP A 137 -27.82 12.59 -26.04
CA ASP A 137 -27.34 11.86 -27.21
C ASP A 137 -28.04 10.51 -27.33
N TYR A 138 -28.39 10.14 -28.55
CA TYR A 138 -28.89 8.80 -28.85
C TYR A 138 -27.72 7.81 -28.89
N LEU A 139 -27.91 6.66 -28.23
CA LEU A 139 -26.99 5.55 -28.33
C LEU A 139 -27.41 4.69 -29.52
N ARG A 140 -26.53 4.52 -30.49
CA ARG A 140 -26.77 3.73 -31.71
C ARG A 140 -25.70 2.67 -31.88
N HIS A 141 -26.09 1.53 -32.44
CA HIS A 141 -25.17 0.45 -32.73
C HIS A 141 -25.27 0.07 -34.20
N ASP A 142 -24.15 0.20 -34.91
CA ASP A 142 -23.99 -0.06 -36.33
C ASP A 142 -22.98 -1.20 -36.59
N GLY A 143 -22.78 -2.05 -35.59
CA GLY A 143 -21.88 -3.19 -35.67
C GLY A 143 -22.59 -4.46 -36.19
N PRO A 144 -21.83 -5.49 -36.58
CA PRO A 144 -22.38 -6.78 -37.00
C PRO A 144 -23.00 -7.58 -35.84
N GLU A 145 -22.89 -7.12 -34.60
CA GLU A 145 -23.38 -7.80 -33.42
C GLU A 145 -24.92 -7.79 -33.32
N HIS A 146 -25.48 -8.83 -32.69
CA HIS A 146 -26.92 -8.94 -32.48
C HIS A 146 -27.38 -8.14 -31.24
N VAL A 147 -28.53 -7.48 -31.36
CA VAL A 147 -29.17 -6.75 -30.26
C VAL A 147 -30.26 -7.59 -29.61
N LEU A 148 -30.13 -7.86 -28.30
CA LEU A 148 -31.14 -8.55 -27.51
C LEU A 148 -31.95 -7.56 -26.67
N CYS A 149 -33.26 -7.47 -26.91
CA CYS A 149 -34.17 -6.69 -26.08
C CYS A 149 -34.91 -7.59 -25.07
N PHE A 150 -34.63 -7.38 -23.78
CA PHE A 150 -35.38 -7.99 -22.69
C PHE A 150 -36.23 -6.93 -21.98
N ALA A 151 -37.56 -7.05 -22.10
CA ALA A 151 -38.50 -6.09 -21.54
C ALA A 151 -39.76 -6.79 -20.99
N PRO A 152 -40.31 -6.38 -19.83
CA PRO A 152 -41.54 -6.95 -19.24
C PRO A 152 -42.78 -6.78 -20.13
N THR A 153 -43.90 -7.43 -19.78
CA THR A 153 -45.17 -7.24 -20.52
C THR A 153 -45.64 -5.78 -20.44
N ARG A 154 -46.25 -5.27 -21.52
CA ARG A 154 -46.74 -3.88 -21.66
C ARG A 154 -45.67 -2.77 -21.54
N SER A 155 -44.40 -3.09 -21.77
CA SER A 155 -43.27 -2.13 -21.78
C SER A 155 -43.03 -1.46 -23.14
N GLY A 156 -43.87 -1.75 -24.15
CA GLY A 156 -43.72 -1.18 -25.49
C GLY A 156 -42.80 -1.95 -26.44
N LYS A 157 -42.24 -3.10 -26.05
CA LYS A 157 -41.42 -3.96 -26.95
C LYS A 157 -42.11 -4.25 -28.29
N GLY A 158 -43.42 -4.52 -28.26
CA GLY A 158 -44.20 -4.78 -29.47
C GLY A 158 -44.29 -3.57 -30.40
N VAL A 159 -44.56 -2.38 -29.86
CA VAL A 159 -44.78 -1.16 -30.66
C VAL A 159 -43.48 -0.50 -31.10
N GLY A 160 -42.40 -0.65 -30.32
CA GLY A 160 -41.13 0.03 -30.61
C GLY A 160 -40.07 -0.80 -31.36
N LEU A 161 -40.08 -2.14 -31.22
CA LEU A 161 -39.08 -3.01 -31.88
C LEU A 161 -39.68 -4.00 -32.88
N VAL A 162 -40.94 -4.42 -32.70
CA VAL A 162 -41.52 -5.53 -33.47
C VAL A 162 -42.40 -5.03 -34.62
N VAL A 163 -43.11 -3.91 -34.43
CA VAL A 163 -43.92 -3.29 -35.47
C VAL A 163 -43.07 -2.23 -36.19
N PRO A 164 -42.79 -2.39 -37.49
CA PRO A 164 -42.00 -1.44 -38.28
C PRO A 164 -42.73 -0.09 -38.50
#